data_AF-A0A7C7UQG0-F1
#
_entry.id   AF-A0A7C7UQG0-F1
#
_cell.length_a   1.000
_cell.length_b   1.000
_cell.length_c   1.000
_cell.angle_alpha   90.00
_cell.angle_beta   90.00
_cell.angle_gamma   90.00
#
_symmetry.space_group_name_H-M   'P 1'
#
loop_
_entity.id
_entity.type
_entity.pdbx_description
1 polymer ?
#
loop_
_entity_poly.entity_id
_entity_poly.type
_entity_poly.pdbx_seq_one_letter_code
_entity_poly.pdbx_strand_id
1 'polypeptide(L)'
;MDEQFLTHNSENLSKVLKKAELFYQSIENRKLGLLTAEDELRALAAKHYFTNVKINRHEGGNASEGIVGVTLSFKGSLQGIVKWLRAICRDFPYIPVTGIRMRIEGPRAQAEFQVFLNYRYRITSTGSSA
;
A
#
# COMPACT_ATOMS: atom_id res chain seq x y z
N MET A 1 37.57 8.54 -6.40
CA MET A 1 36.57 8.94 -7.42
C MET A 1 35.16 8.91 -6.82
N ASP A 2 34.85 7.99 -5.90
CA ASP A 2 33.54 7.92 -5.22
C ASP A 2 33.23 9.08 -4.27
N GLU A 3 34.20 9.64 -3.54
CA GLU A 3 33.93 10.75 -2.61
C GLU A 3 33.50 12.04 -3.30
N GLN A 4 34.10 12.36 -4.46
CA GLN A 4 33.70 13.53 -5.25
C GLN A 4 32.31 13.35 -5.85
N PHE A 5 31.96 12.13 -6.28
CA PHE A 5 30.61 11.80 -6.73
C PHE A 5 29.59 11.93 -5.58
N LEU A 6 29.88 11.36 -4.42
CA LEU A 6 29.00 11.43 -3.24
C LEU A 6 28.83 12.86 -2.74
N THR A 7 29.90 13.65 -2.73
CA THR A 7 29.85 15.06 -2.29
C THR A 7 29.03 15.91 -3.27
N HIS A 8 29.25 15.73 -4.57
CA HIS A 8 28.51 16.46 -5.61
C HIS A 8 27.03 16.07 -5.70
N ASN A 9 26.70 14.83 -5.36
CA ASN A 9 25.33 14.29 -5.48
C ASN A 9 24.64 14.08 -4.13
N SER A 10 25.22 14.49 -3.01
CA SER A 10 24.73 14.13 -1.66
C SER A 10 23.29 14.56 -1.43
N GLU A 11 22.92 15.75 -1.89
CA GLU A 11 21.56 16.27 -1.77
C GLU A 11 20.56 15.49 -2.62
N ASN A 12 20.95 15.10 -3.83
CA ASN A 12 20.11 14.29 -4.72
C ASN A 12 19.93 12.88 -4.17
N LEU A 13 21.01 12.27 -3.66
CA LEU A 13 20.97 10.98 -2.98
C LEU A 13 20.10 11.05 -1.72
N SER A 14 20.23 12.09 -0.90
CA SER A 14 19.37 12.30 0.28
C SER A 14 17.90 12.43 -0.10
N LYS A 15 17.57 13.17 -1.17
CA LYS A 15 16.20 13.28 -1.69
C LYS A 15 15.65 11.94 -2.17
N VAL A 16 16.47 11.15 -2.88
CA VAL A 16 16.09 9.80 -3.35
C VAL A 16 15.87 8.85 -2.18
N LEU A 17 16.75 8.88 -1.17
CA LEU A 17 16.64 8.04 0.03
C LEU A 17 15.40 8.40 0.86
N LYS A 18 15.15 9.70 1.11
CA LYS A 18 13.93 10.16 1.78
C LYS A 18 12.66 9.76 1.02
N LYS A 19 12.70 9.79 -0.31
CA LYS A 19 11.58 9.31 -1.14
C LYS A 19 11.42 7.79 -1.06
N ALA A 20 12.53 7.05 -0.95
CA ALA A 20 12.52 5.60 -0.79
C ALA A 20 11.87 5.16 0.53
N GLU A 21 12.04 5.94 1.60
CA GLU A 21 11.43 5.67 2.92
C GLU A 21 9.90 5.69 2.88
N LEU A 22 9.29 6.52 2.02
CA LEU A 22 7.83 6.59 1.88
C LEU A 22 7.20 5.28 1.39
N PHE A 23 7.97 4.41 0.72
CA PHE A 23 7.47 3.13 0.20
C PHE A 23 7.39 2.02 1.25
N TYR A 24 7.67 2.34 2.52
CA TYR A 24 7.51 1.44 3.66
C TYR A 24 6.82 2.16 4.82
N GLN A 25 5.88 1.49 5.48
CA GLN A 25 5.35 1.98 6.75
C GLN A 25 6.31 1.59 7.89
N SER A 26 6.77 2.58 8.66
CA SER A 26 7.51 2.31 9.91
C SER A 26 6.53 1.88 10.99
N ILE A 27 6.74 0.71 11.58
CA ILE A 27 5.83 0.15 12.59
C ILE A 27 6.60 -0.44 13.77
N GLU A 28 6.02 -0.41 14.94
CA GLU A 28 6.58 -1.06 16.13
C GLU A 28 6.23 -2.56 16.15
N ASN A 29 5.05 -2.90 15.64
CA ASN A 29 4.51 -4.26 15.68
C ASN A 29 3.77 -4.58 14.38
N ARG A 30 4.09 -5.73 13.79
CA ARG A 30 3.47 -6.23 12.54
C ARG A 30 1.94 -6.26 12.62
N LYS A 31 1.36 -6.74 13.72
CA LYS A 31 -0.10 -6.87 13.86
C LYS A 31 -0.80 -5.51 13.88
N LEU A 32 -0.24 -4.55 14.62
CA LEU A 32 -0.79 -3.19 14.70
C LEU A 32 -0.64 -2.47 13.36
N GLY A 33 0.53 -2.53 12.73
CA GLY A 33 0.75 -1.94 11.41
C GLY A 33 -0.22 -2.46 10.36
N LEU A 34 -0.44 -3.79 10.33
CA LEU A 34 -1.43 -4.40 9.45
C LEU A 34 -2.85 -3.91 9.72
N LEU A 35 -3.26 -3.82 10.98
CA LEU A 35 -4.58 -3.33 11.34
C LEU A 35 -4.78 -1.89 10.86
N THR A 36 -3.80 -1.02 11.09
CA THR A 36 -3.81 0.38 10.61
C THR A 36 -3.96 0.44 9.09
N ALA A 37 -3.17 -0.33 8.35
CA ALA A 37 -3.24 -0.36 6.89
C ALA A 37 -4.61 -0.83 6.40
N GLU A 38 -5.24 -1.80 7.06
CA GLU A 38 -6.60 -2.23 6.70
C GLU A 38 -7.65 -1.16 6.97
N ASP A 39 -7.56 -0.45 8.09
CA ASP A 39 -8.50 0.60 8.42
C ASP A 39 -8.38 1.79 7.48
N GLU A 40 -7.15 2.14 7.05
CA GLU A 40 -6.90 3.12 6.00
C GLU A 40 -7.53 2.70 4.66
N LEU A 41 -7.37 1.43 4.26
CA LEU A 41 -7.99 0.89 3.05
C LEU A 41 -9.52 0.92 3.12
N ARG A 42 -10.11 0.55 4.27
CA ARG A 42 -11.57 0.62 4.48
C ARG A 42 -12.07 2.06 4.44
N ALA A 43 -11.38 2.98 5.11
CA ALA A 43 -11.73 4.39 5.11
C ALA A 43 -11.65 4.99 3.70
N LEU A 44 -10.61 4.63 2.93
CA LEU A 44 -10.49 5.08 1.55
C LEU A 44 -11.59 4.49 0.66
N ALA A 45 -11.91 3.19 0.81
CA ALA A 45 -13.00 2.56 0.08
C ALA A 45 -14.37 3.22 0.38
N ALA A 46 -14.62 3.56 1.65
CA ALA A 46 -15.85 4.23 2.08
C ALA A 46 -15.98 5.64 1.46
N LYS A 47 -14.89 6.41 1.39
CA LYS A 47 -14.87 7.74 0.71
C LYS A 47 -15.27 7.67 -0.77
N HIS A 48 -15.13 6.51 -1.39
CA HIS A 48 -15.48 6.26 -2.78
C HIS A 48 -16.79 5.46 -2.95
N TYR A 49 -17.58 5.32 -1.88
CA TYR A 49 -18.88 4.65 -1.86
C TYR A 49 -18.83 3.19 -2.34
N PHE A 50 -17.71 2.50 -2.11
CA PHE A 50 -17.61 1.07 -2.39
C PHE A 50 -18.44 0.26 -1.38
N THR A 51 -19.09 -0.79 -1.88
CA THR A 51 -19.95 -1.66 -1.08
C THR A 51 -19.37 -3.07 -1.01
N ASN A 52 -19.78 -3.85 0.00
CA ASN A 52 -19.30 -5.22 0.22
C ASN A 52 -17.78 -5.34 0.30
N VAL A 53 -17.13 -4.35 0.93
CA VAL A 53 -15.67 -4.31 1.07
C VAL A 53 -15.20 -5.47 1.93
N LYS A 54 -14.35 -6.32 1.37
CA LYS A 54 -13.69 -7.44 2.04
C LYS A 54 -12.18 -7.32 1.87
N ILE A 55 -11.44 -7.53 2.96
CA ILE A 55 -9.97 -7.52 2.96
C ILE A 55 -9.51 -8.90 3.37
N ASN A 56 -8.71 -9.54 2.52
CA ASN A 56 -8.09 -10.83 2.79
C ASN A 56 -6.57 -10.68 2.76
N ARG A 57 -5.90 -11.25 3.75
CA ARG A 57 -4.43 -11.27 3.86
C ARG A 57 -3.93 -12.60 3.31
N HIS A 58 -2.80 -12.54 2.61
CA HIS A 58 -2.10 -13.73 2.12
C HIS A 58 -0.74 -13.79 2.79
N GLU A 59 -0.55 -14.78 3.67
CA GLU A 59 0.72 -14.98 4.39
C GLU A 59 1.77 -15.74 3.56
N GLY A 60 1.69 -15.68 2.23
CA GLY A 60 2.45 -16.55 1.31
C GLY A 60 3.72 -15.96 0.69
N GLY A 61 4.19 -14.78 1.12
CA GLY A 61 5.42 -14.16 0.61
C GLY A 61 6.43 -14.00 1.75
N ASN A 62 7.71 -14.29 1.48
CA ASN A 62 8.86 -14.15 2.37
C ASN A 62 8.61 -13.22 3.55
N ALA A 63 8.15 -13.76 4.68
CA ALA A 63 7.86 -13.00 5.90
C ALA A 63 9.10 -12.26 6.43
N SER A 64 10.29 -12.63 5.94
CA SER A 64 11.58 -11.98 6.17
C SER A 64 11.76 -10.62 5.48
N GLU A 65 10.94 -10.24 4.49
CA GLU A 65 11.15 -9.03 3.67
C GLU A 65 10.26 -7.84 4.03
N GLY A 66 9.43 -7.95 5.07
CA GLY A 66 8.54 -6.84 5.46
C GLY A 66 7.43 -6.57 4.44
N ILE A 67 6.92 -7.61 3.76
CA ILE A 67 5.84 -7.50 2.78
C ILE A 67 4.69 -8.44 3.16
N VAL A 68 3.45 -7.96 3.06
CA VAL A 68 2.23 -8.78 3.18
C VAL A 68 1.34 -8.58 1.97
N GLY A 69 0.96 -9.69 1.32
CA GLY A 69 -0.02 -9.66 0.25
C GLY A 69 -1.42 -9.38 0.80
N VAL A 70 -2.13 -8.44 0.20
CA VAL A 70 -3.49 -8.06 0.59
C VAL A 70 -4.37 -8.09 -0.65
N THR A 71 -5.59 -8.61 -0.51
CA THR A 71 -6.62 -8.56 -1.54
C THR A 71 -7.83 -7.82 -1.01
N LEU A 72 -8.19 -6.74 -1.71
CA LEU A 72 -9.35 -5.92 -1.44
C LEU A 72 -10.42 -6.21 -2.49
N SER A 73 -11.57 -6.75 -2.05
CA SER A 73 -12.73 -7.04 -2.91
C SER A 73 -13.89 -6.11 -2.57
N PHE A 74 -14.58 -5.56 -3.57
CA PHE A 74 -15.74 -4.69 -3.37
C PHE A 74 -16.56 -4.54 -4.66
N LYS A 75 -17.75 -3.95 -4.54
CA LYS A 75 -18.56 -3.49 -5.68
C LYS A 75 -18.54 -1.96 -5.76
N GLY A 76 -18.41 -1.44 -6.98
CA GLY A 76 -18.37 0.01 -7.21
C GLY A 76 -18.45 0.38 -8.69
N SER A 77 -18.28 1.67 -8.97
CA SER A 77 -18.21 2.19 -10.34
C SER A 77 -16.77 2.24 -10.85
N LEU A 78 -16.61 2.17 -12.18
CA LEU A 78 -15.33 2.38 -12.87
C LEU A 78 -14.67 3.72 -12.49
N GLN A 79 -15.46 4.80 -12.43
CA GLN A 79 -14.95 6.10 -12.04
C GLN A 79 -14.46 6.11 -10.59
N GLY A 80 -15.17 5.43 -9.70
CA GLY A 80 -14.81 5.31 -8.29
C GLY A 80 -13.45 4.62 -8.12
N ILE A 81 -13.24 3.50 -8.81
CA ILE A 81 -11.97 2.77 -8.72
C ILE A 81 -10.79 3.57 -9.28
N VAL A 82 -10.95 4.29 -10.39
CA VAL A 82 -9.87 5.14 -10.91
C VAL A 82 -9.47 6.23 -9.92
N LYS A 83 -10.45 6.85 -9.24
CA LYS A 83 -10.17 7.86 -8.19
C LYS A 83 -9.49 7.23 -6.98
N TRP A 84 -9.96 6.08 -6.54
CA TRP A 84 -9.39 5.32 -5.43
C TRP A 84 -7.93 4.90 -5.72
N LEU A 85 -7.64 4.41 -6.93
CA LEU A 85 -6.29 4.04 -7.36
C LEU A 85 -5.32 5.22 -7.37
N ARG A 86 -5.79 6.40 -7.78
CA ARG A 86 -4.97 7.61 -7.71
C ARG A 86 -4.69 8.03 -6.27
N ALA A 87 -5.70 7.92 -5.39
CA ALA A 87 -5.55 8.24 -3.98
C ALA A 87 -4.57 7.27 -3.29
N ILE A 88 -4.72 5.95 -3.49
CA ILE A 88 -3.82 4.97 -2.84
C ILE A 88 -2.36 5.14 -3.29
N CYS A 89 -2.10 5.36 -4.59
CA CYS A 89 -0.74 5.58 -5.07
C CYS A 89 -0.09 6.86 -4.53
N ARG A 90 -0.90 7.88 -4.22
CA ARG A 90 -0.41 9.18 -3.72
C ARG A 90 -0.26 9.19 -2.20
N ASP A 91 -1.29 8.71 -1.50
CA ASP A 91 -1.44 8.87 -0.06
C ASP A 91 -0.83 7.68 0.72
N PHE A 92 -0.77 6.50 0.09
CA PHE A 92 -0.30 5.26 0.70
C PHE A 92 0.77 4.56 -0.17
N PRO A 93 1.91 5.21 -0.46
CA PRO A 93 2.97 4.64 -1.32
C PRO A 93 3.57 3.32 -0.80
N TYR A 94 3.40 3.02 0.49
CA TYR A 94 3.76 1.74 1.10
C TYR A 94 2.75 0.59 0.84
N ILE A 95 1.66 0.85 0.11
CA ILE A 95 0.67 -0.15 -0.33
C ILE A 95 0.58 -0.15 -1.87
N PRO A 96 1.63 -0.51 -2.60
CA PRO A 96 1.56 -0.61 -4.06
C PRO A 96 0.49 -1.60 -4.53
N VAL A 97 -0.25 -1.18 -5.55
CA VAL A 97 -1.17 -2.02 -6.31
C VAL A 97 -0.37 -2.90 -7.25
N THR A 98 -0.55 -4.22 -7.15
CA THR A 98 0.14 -5.22 -7.98
C THR A 98 -0.72 -5.76 -9.10
N GLY A 99 -2.04 -5.64 -8.98
CA GLY A 99 -2.96 -6.06 -10.03
C GLY A 99 -4.40 -5.72 -9.71
N ILE A 100 -5.25 -5.78 -10.74
CA ILE A 100 -6.69 -5.57 -10.62
C ILE A 100 -7.40 -6.61 -11.48
N ARG A 101 -8.41 -7.26 -10.91
CA ARG A 101 -9.41 -8.02 -11.65
C ARG A 101 -10.74 -7.33 -11.52
N MET A 102 -11.51 -7.36 -12.60
CA MET A 102 -12.82 -6.73 -12.68
C MET A 102 -13.80 -7.67 -13.37
N ARG A 103 -15.02 -7.72 -12.85
CA ARG A 103 -16.16 -8.36 -13.50
C ARG A 103 -17.31 -7.37 -13.57
N ILE A 104 -17.78 -7.10 -14.78
CA ILE A 104 -18.92 -6.20 -15.02
C ILE A 104 -20.20 -6.98 -14.71
N GLU A 105 -21.04 -6.44 -13.84
CA GLU A 105 -22.34 -7.03 -13.49
C GLU A 105 -23.47 -6.31 -14.23
N GLY A 106 -23.90 -6.89 -15.36
CA GLY A 106 -25.08 -6.45 -16.10
C GLY A 106 -24.97 -5.03 -16.71
N PRO A 107 -26.09 -4.47 -17.20
CA PRO A 107 -26.09 -3.20 -17.93
C PRO A 107 -25.95 -1.94 -17.04
N ARG A 108 -25.84 -2.07 -15.71
CA ARG A 108 -25.99 -0.97 -14.74
C ARG A 108 -24.68 -0.32 -14.25
N ALA A 109 -23.58 -0.47 -14.99
CA ALA A 109 -22.29 0.19 -14.70
C ALA A 109 -21.69 -0.06 -13.30
N GLN A 110 -22.17 -1.10 -12.59
CA GLN A 110 -21.52 -1.61 -11.39
C GLN A 110 -20.66 -2.81 -11.76
N ALA A 111 -19.47 -2.85 -11.17
CA ALA A 111 -18.55 -3.94 -11.35
C ALA A 111 -18.07 -4.44 -9.98
N GLU A 112 -17.83 -5.74 -9.92
CA GLU A 112 -17.09 -6.36 -8.84
C GLU A 112 -15.60 -6.20 -9.15
N PHE A 113 -14.86 -5.70 -8.17
CA PHE A 113 -13.43 -5.49 -8.25
C PHE A 113 -12.72 -6.36 -7.24
N GLN A 114 -11.56 -6.84 -7.65
CA GLN A 114 -10.57 -7.48 -6.78
C GLN A 114 -9.23 -6.80 -7.04
N VAL A 115 -8.74 -6.05 -6.06
CA VAL A 115 -7.48 -5.33 -6.12
C VAL A 115 -6.44 -6.10 -5.31
N PHE A 116 -5.31 -6.40 -5.94
CA PHE A 116 -4.16 -7.04 -5.32
C PHE A 116 -3.17 -5.96 -4.90
N LEU A 117 -2.74 -6.03 -3.66
CA LEU A 117 -1.92 -5.03 -2.99
C LEU A 117 -0.76 -5.73 -2.28
N ASN A 118 0.39 -5.06 -2.17
CA ASN A 118 1.46 -5.48 -1.29
C ASN A 118 1.65 -4.42 -0.20
N TYR A 119 1.27 -4.73 1.04
CA TYR A 119 1.59 -3.86 2.17
C TYR A 119 3.06 -4.03 2.56
N ARG A 120 3.82 -2.95 2.52
CA ARG A 120 5.26 -2.92 2.83
C ARG A 120 5.51 -2.21 4.15
N TYR A 121 6.27 -2.84 5.03
CA TYR A 121 6.56 -2.31 6.36
C TYR A 121 8.01 -2.56 6.77
N ARG A 122 8.48 -1.75 7.73
CA ARG A 122 9.75 -1.95 8.43
C ARG A 122 9.49 -1.87 9.92
N ILE A 123 10.03 -2.83 10.67
CA ILE A 123 9.96 -2.82 12.12
C ILE A 123 11.07 -1.92 12.64
N THR A 124 10.72 -0.81 13.27
CA THR A 124 11.70 0.03 13.98
C THR A 124 11.71 -0.36 15.44
N SER A 125 12.76 -1.07 15.87
CA SER A 125 12.96 -1.38 17.27
C SER A 125 13.42 -0.13 18.03
N THR A 126 12.50 0.61 18.61
CA THR A 126 12.82 1.49 19.74
C THR A 126 13.03 0.62 20.98
N GLY A 127 14.23 0.05 21.12
CA GLY A 127 14.67 -0.59 22.36
C GLY A 127 15.52 -1.85 22.19
N SER A 128 16.84 -1.66 22.11
CA SER A 128 17.81 -2.50 22.83
C SER A 128 19.21 -1.87 22.66
N SER A 129 19.44 -0.77 23.37
CA SER A 129 20.79 -0.42 23.81
C SER A 129 20.97 -1.14 25.14
N ALA A 130 21.72 -2.24 25.13
CA ALA A 130 22.29 -2.86 26.31
C ALA A 130 23.80 -2.93 26.08
#